data_AF-A0A2V6LSX1-F1
#
_entry.id   AF-A0A2V6LSX1-F1
#
_cell.length_a   1.000
_cell.length_b   1.000
_cell.length_c   1.000
_cell.angle_alpha   90.00
_cell.angle_beta   90.00
_cell.angle_gamma   90.00
#
_symmetry.space_group_name_H-M   'P 1'
#
loop_
_entity.id
_entity.type
_entity.pdbx_description
1 polymer ?
#
loop_
_entity_poly.entity_id
_entity_poly.type
_entity_poly.pdbx_seq_one_letter_code
_entity_poly.pdbx_strand_id
1 'polypeptide(L)'
;SLDSNRLLVQLRGGDRHKTLHACYVYFNTRTRTFEMTDYLRKLNKTKSSGLACAEPTDPIPSEADLKTRLDTLDRQLNKKYADVIAQSEKDRVSLVREAQRNWIKHRDEGARFYVSLFPEAEKERRRLQLLGDVTAARIEVPPEQWEL
;
A
#
# COMPACT_ATOMS: atom_id res chain seq x y z
N SER A 1 -5.73 -5.56 -8.53
CA SER A 1 -6.04 -6.33 -7.31
C SER A 1 -6.89 -7.52 -7.74
N LEU A 2 -6.70 -8.71 -7.18
CA LEU A 2 -7.69 -9.79 -7.30
C LEU A 2 -8.96 -9.24 -6.65
N ASP A 3 -9.98 -8.95 -7.45
CA ASP A 3 -11.13 -8.07 -7.19
C ASP A 3 -11.53 -7.94 -5.71
N SER A 4 -10.77 -7.14 -4.96
CA SER A 4 -11.19 -6.78 -3.62
C SER A 4 -12.40 -5.88 -3.80
N ASN A 5 -13.56 -6.35 -3.35
CA ASN A 5 -14.77 -5.54 -3.34
C ASN A 5 -14.64 -4.33 -2.40
N ARG A 6 -13.48 -4.11 -1.77
CA ARG A 6 -13.17 -2.93 -0.98
C ARG A 6 -12.23 -2.00 -1.73
N LEU A 7 -12.64 -0.74 -1.84
CA LEU A 7 -11.77 0.36 -2.20
C LEU A 7 -11.26 1.03 -0.92
N LEU A 8 -9.94 1.16 -0.77
CA LEU A 8 -9.34 1.95 0.29
C LEU A 8 -9.47 3.43 -0.05
N VAL A 9 -10.18 4.18 0.80
CA VAL A 9 -10.43 5.61 0.62
C VAL A 9 -9.71 6.37 1.73
N GLN A 10 -8.88 7.34 1.36
CA GLN A 10 -8.31 8.29 2.30
C GLN A 10 -9.19 9.55 2.34
N LEU A 11 -9.81 9.81 3.48
CA LEU A 11 -10.54 11.04 3.73
C LEU A 11 -9.55 12.09 4.26
N ARG A 12 -9.50 13.24 3.57
CA ARG A 12 -8.73 14.42 3.97
C ARG A 12 -9.71 15.55 4.27
N GLY A 13 -9.56 16.24 5.39
CA GLY A 13 -10.44 17.35 5.75
C GLY A 13 -9.80 18.32 6.74
N GLY A 14 -10.39 19.53 6.83
CA GLY A 14 -10.11 20.52 7.87
C GLY A 14 -9.74 21.89 7.33
N ASP A 15 -10.71 22.83 7.28
CA ASP A 15 -10.43 24.23 6.93
C ASP A 15 -10.97 25.26 7.92
N ARG A 16 -11.43 24.89 9.13
CA ARG A 16 -11.83 25.92 10.12
C ARG A 16 -11.36 25.73 11.55
N HIS A 17 -11.36 24.55 12.14
CA HIS A 17 -10.85 24.42 13.52
C HIS A 17 -10.29 23.01 13.77
N LYS A 18 -8.96 22.92 13.87
CA LYS A 18 -8.18 21.79 14.44
C LYS A 18 -8.34 20.42 13.76
N THR A 19 -7.42 20.17 12.82
CA THR A 19 -6.77 18.88 12.52
C THR A 19 -7.68 17.64 12.44
N LEU A 20 -8.41 17.51 11.33
CA LEU A 20 -8.74 16.17 10.84
C LEU A 20 -7.45 15.57 10.26
N HIS A 21 -6.75 14.76 11.07
CA HIS A 21 -5.69 13.91 10.56
C HIS A 21 -6.32 12.96 9.53
N ALA A 22 -5.69 12.81 8.36
CA ALA A 22 -6.19 11.93 7.30
C ALA A 22 -6.59 10.56 7.88
N CYS A 23 -7.77 10.07 7.53
CA CYS A 23 -8.26 8.77 7.98
C CYS A 23 -8.63 7.88 6.79
N TYR A 24 -8.51 6.57 7.00
CA TYR A 24 -8.83 5.57 6.01
C TYR A 24 -10.17 4.91 6.31
N VAL A 25 -10.96 4.69 5.27
CA VAL A 25 -12.21 3.93 5.30
C VAL A 25 -12.25 3.02 4.08
N TYR A 26 -12.94 1.87 4.16
CA TYR A 26 -13.25 1.10 2.97
C TYR A 26 -14.59 1.52 2.39
N PHE A 27 -14.69 1.59 1.07
CA PHE A 27 -15.98 1.55 0.38
C PHE A 27 -16.16 0.17 -0.23
N ASN A 28 -17.15 -0.59 0.25
CA ASN A 28 -17.47 -1.89 -0.32
C ASN A 28 -18.34 -1.70 -1.57
N THR A 29 -17.84 -2.09 -2.73
CA THR A 29 -18.48 -1.93 -4.03
C THR A 29 -19.67 -2.88 -4.22
N ARG A 30 -19.71 -4.01 -3.52
CA ARG A 30 -20.81 -4.99 -3.58
C ARG A 30 -22.03 -4.50 -2.79
N THR A 31 -21.80 -4.04 -1.56
CA THR A 31 -22.87 -3.55 -0.68
C THR A 31 -23.14 -2.06 -0.84
N ARG A 32 -22.22 -1.32 -1.47
CA ARG A 32 -22.22 0.14 -1.62
C ARG A 32 -22.20 0.88 -0.28
N THR A 33 -21.52 0.33 0.72
CA THR A 33 -21.45 0.87 2.08
C THR A 33 -20.01 1.15 2.51
N PHE A 34 -19.85 2.14 3.40
CA PHE A 34 -18.58 2.36 4.07
C PHE A 34 -18.35 1.33 5.18
N GLU A 35 -17.12 0.81 5.27
CA GLU A 35 -16.73 -0.20 6.24
C GLU A 35 -15.47 0.23 7.01
N MET A 36 -15.45 -0.12 8.29
CA MET A 36 -14.36 0.17 9.21
C MET A 36 -13.97 -1.10 9.96
N THR A 37 -12.92 -1.76 9.46
CA THR A 37 -12.34 -2.99 10.03
C THR A 37 -11.46 -2.68 11.23
N ASP A 38 -11.11 -3.70 12.01
CA ASP A 38 -10.19 -3.53 13.15
C ASP A 38 -8.80 -3.03 12.71
N TYR A 39 -8.36 -3.42 11.51
CA TYR A 39 -7.17 -2.87 10.87
C TYR A 39 -7.28 -1.37 10.64
N LEU A 40 -8.32 -0.89 9.97
CA LEU A 40 -8.49 0.55 9.73
C LEU A 40 -8.68 1.33 11.04
N ARG A 41 -9.41 0.77 12.02
CA ARG A 41 -9.55 1.41 13.35
C ARG A 41 -8.19 1.60 14.01
N LYS A 42 -7.33 0.59 13.99
CA LYS A 42 -6.00 0.68 14.60
C LYS A 42 -5.10 1.62 13.79
N LEU A 43 -5.12 1.51 12.47
CA LEU A 43 -4.33 2.36 11.56
C LEU A 43 -4.64 3.85 11.76
N ASN A 44 -5.93 4.19 11.81
CA ASN A 44 -6.39 5.55 12.01
C ASN A 44 -6.03 6.10 13.41
N LYS A 45 -5.97 5.25 14.43
CA LYS A 45 -5.54 5.64 15.78
C LYS A 45 -4.04 5.88 15.89
N THR A 46 -3.22 5.07 15.22
CA THR A 46 -1.76 5.14 15.34
C THR A 46 -1.13 6.22 14.46
N LYS A 47 -1.89 6.84 13.53
CA LYS A 47 -1.38 7.80 12.54
C LYS A 47 -0.15 7.26 11.81
N SER A 48 -0.14 5.95 11.53
CA SER A 48 1.00 5.27 10.91
C SER A 48 1.34 5.92 9.56
N SER A 49 2.62 6.20 9.32
CA SER A 49 3.15 6.55 8.00
C SER A 49 3.29 5.34 7.07
N GLY A 50 3.07 4.13 7.58
CA GLY A 50 3.15 2.90 6.79
C GLY A 50 2.08 2.84 5.70
N LEU A 51 2.42 2.21 4.58
CA LEU A 51 1.49 2.03 3.46
C LEU A 51 0.33 1.12 3.87
N ALA A 52 -0.86 1.43 3.35
CA ALA A 52 -2.09 0.69 3.62
C ALA A 52 -2.58 -0.05 2.38
N CYS A 53 -3.32 -1.14 2.59
CA CYS A 53 -3.92 -1.92 1.51
C CYS A 53 -5.45 -2.06 1.69
N ALA A 54 -6.12 -2.42 0.60
CA ALA A 54 -7.51 -2.84 0.65
C ALA A 54 -7.59 -4.29 1.14
N GLU A 55 -8.11 -4.51 2.36
CA GLU A 55 -8.34 -5.86 2.87
C GLU A 55 -9.24 -6.65 1.92
N PRO A 56 -8.83 -7.83 1.44
CA PRO A 56 -9.67 -8.63 0.55
C PRO A 56 -10.92 -9.11 1.28
N THR A 57 -12.06 -9.10 0.57
CA THR A 57 -13.33 -9.70 1.03
C THR A 57 -13.43 -11.18 0.67
N ASP A 58 -12.79 -11.57 -0.43
CA ASP A 58 -12.79 -12.94 -0.93
C ASP A 58 -11.61 -13.74 -0.32
N PRO A 59 -11.64 -15.07 -0.39
CA PRO A 59 -10.55 -15.90 0.15
C PRO A 59 -9.20 -15.49 -0.42
N ILE A 60 -8.20 -15.35 0.45
CA ILE A 60 -6.85 -15.03 0.03
C ILE A 60 -6.30 -16.19 -0.81
N PRO A 61 -5.65 -15.91 -1.97
CA PRO A 61 -5.03 -16.94 -2.79
C PRO A 61 -3.98 -17.77 -2.03
N SER A 62 -3.51 -18.84 -2.69
CA SER A 62 -2.45 -19.67 -2.11
C SER A 62 -1.14 -18.87 -1.94
N GLU A 63 -0.29 -19.29 -1.01
CA GLU A 63 1.02 -18.66 -0.85
C GLU A 63 1.87 -18.75 -2.12
N ALA A 64 1.75 -19.83 -2.88
CA ALA A 64 2.49 -20.02 -4.13
C ALA A 64 2.08 -18.95 -5.15
N ASP A 65 0.78 -18.75 -5.35
CA ASP A 65 0.26 -17.75 -6.29
C ASP A 65 0.68 -16.33 -5.87
N LEU A 66 0.63 -16.05 -4.56
CA LEU A 66 1.03 -14.75 -4.03
C LEU A 66 2.53 -14.48 -4.17
N LYS A 67 3.38 -15.50 -3.96
CA LYS A 67 4.83 -15.39 -4.18
C LYS A 67 5.13 -15.14 -5.66
N THR A 68 4.54 -15.91 -6.56
CA THR A 68 4.70 -15.70 -8.02
C THR A 68 4.23 -14.31 -8.45
N ARG A 69 3.10 -13.84 -7.91
CA ARG A 69 2.61 -12.48 -8.16
C ARG A 69 3.62 -11.43 -7.68
N LEU A 70 4.10 -11.55 -6.44
CA LEU A 70 5.04 -10.59 -5.87
C LEU A 70 6.36 -10.56 -6.65
N ASP A 71 6.93 -11.72 -6.99
CA ASP A 71 8.16 -11.82 -7.79
C ASP A 71 8.01 -11.12 -9.15
N THR A 72 6.84 -11.26 -9.79
CA THR A 72 6.54 -10.60 -11.06
C THR A 72 6.48 -9.09 -10.88
N LEU A 73 5.78 -8.61 -9.84
CA LEU A 73 5.65 -7.20 -9.54
C LEU A 73 7.00 -6.57 -9.15
N ASP A 74 7.85 -7.26 -8.38
CA ASP A 74 9.17 -6.75 -8.01
C ASP A 74 10.07 -6.55 -9.25
N ARG A 75 10.01 -7.46 -10.24
CA ARG A 75 10.71 -7.25 -11.52
C ARG A 75 10.19 -6.03 -12.27
N GLN A 76 8.86 -5.85 -12.30
CA GLN A 76 8.24 -4.69 -12.95
C GLN A 76 8.61 -3.37 -12.24
N LEU A 77 8.58 -3.35 -10.90
CA LEU A 77 8.97 -2.20 -10.10
C LEU A 77 10.43 -1.82 -10.35
N ASN A 78 11.33 -2.80 -10.36
CA ASN A 78 12.75 -2.56 -10.62
C ASN A 78 12.99 -2.01 -12.03
N LYS A 79 12.27 -2.52 -13.03
CA LYS A 79 12.30 -1.97 -14.39
C LYS A 79 11.82 -0.52 -14.42
N LYS A 80 10.65 -0.23 -13.86
CA LYS A 80 10.11 1.13 -13.80
C LYS A 80 11.04 2.09 -13.07
N TYR A 81 11.62 1.66 -11.95
CA TYR A 81 12.61 2.47 -11.22
C TYR A 81 13.85 2.77 -12.06
N ALA A 82 14.38 1.80 -12.81
CA ALA A 82 15.51 2.04 -13.72
C ALA A 82 15.15 3.05 -14.81
N ASP A 83 13.95 2.95 -15.40
CA ASP A 83 13.45 3.89 -16.41
C ASP A 83 13.31 5.31 -15.84
N VAL A 84 12.75 5.45 -14.62
CA VAL A 84 12.63 6.74 -13.91
C VAL A 84 14.01 7.36 -13.68
N ILE A 85 14.98 6.59 -13.19
CA ILE A 85 16.35 7.08 -12.95
C ILE A 85 17.04 7.51 -14.24
N ALA A 86 16.83 6.78 -15.35
CA ALA A 86 17.41 7.12 -16.65
C ALA A 86 16.83 8.42 -17.24
N GLN A 87 15.57 8.73 -16.93
CA GLN A 87 14.87 9.94 -17.40
C GLN A 87 15.01 11.13 -16.44
N SER A 88 15.48 10.90 -15.22
CA SER A 88 15.64 11.95 -14.21
C SER A 88 16.85 12.84 -14.49
N GLU A 89 16.71 14.13 -14.20
CA GLU A 89 17.84 15.07 -14.17
C GLU A 89 18.85 14.63 -13.10
N LYS A 90 20.15 14.85 -13.36
CA LYS A 90 21.24 14.38 -12.47
C LYS A 90 21.05 14.80 -11.01
N ASP A 91 20.57 16.01 -10.78
CA ASP A 91 20.41 16.58 -9.45
C ASP A 91 19.18 16.02 -8.71
N ARG A 92 18.24 15.38 -9.44
CA ARG A 92 17.03 14.76 -8.91
C ARG A 92 17.17 13.26 -8.64
N VAL A 93 18.15 12.60 -9.25
CA VAL A 93 18.42 11.16 -9.07
C VAL A 93 18.62 10.80 -7.59
N SER A 94 19.24 11.69 -6.80
CA SER A 94 19.42 11.49 -5.35
C SER A 94 18.09 11.47 -4.60
N LEU A 95 17.16 12.38 -4.95
CA LEU A 95 15.82 12.47 -4.37
C LEU A 95 15.00 11.23 -4.72
N VAL A 96 14.98 10.80 -5.98
CA VAL A 96 14.30 9.57 -6.42
C VAL A 96 14.81 8.34 -5.65
N ARG A 97 16.13 8.23 -5.48
CA ARG A 97 16.76 7.14 -4.71
C ARG A 97 16.33 7.15 -3.24
N GLU A 98 16.26 8.33 -2.64
CA GLU A 98 15.83 8.48 -1.25
C GLU A 98 14.35 8.15 -1.08
N ALA A 99 13.49 8.72 -1.91
CA ALA A 99 12.06 8.45 -1.92
C ALA A 99 11.78 6.95 -2.10
N GLN A 100 12.50 6.27 -3.00
CA GLN A 100 12.36 4.82 -3.17
C GLN A 100 12.79 4.03 -1.92
N ARG A 101 13.87 4.41 -1.23
CA ARG A 101 14.26 3.78 0.04
C ARG A 101 13.23 4.00 1.14
N ASN A 102 12.71 5.22 1.25
CA ASN A 102 11.67 5.56 2.22
C ASN A 102 10.37 4.80 1.94
N TRP A 103 9.99 4.66 0.67
CA TRP A 103 8.85 3.86 0.26
C TRP A 103 9.01 2.38 0.66
N ILE A 104 10.18 1.77 0.43
CA ILE A 104 10.46 0.39 0.85
C ILE A 104 10.36 0.26 2.38
N LYS A 105 10.91 1.22 3.13
CA LYS A 105 10.83 1.23 4.59
C LYS A 105 9.37 1.28 5.06
N HIS A 106 8.56 2.19 4.52
CA HIS A 106 7.15 2.33 4.89
C HIS A 106 6.28 1.15 4.44
N ARG A 107 6.64 0.50 3.32
CA ARG A 107 6.04 -0.76 2.89
C ARG A 107 6.26 -1.85 3.94
N ASP A 108 7.51 -2.03 4.37
CA ASP A 108 7.87 -3.10 5.28
C ASP A 108 7.32 -2.84 6.70
N GLU A 109 7.29 -1.58 7.15
CA GLU A 109 6.58 -1.15 8.37
C GLU A 109 5.08 -1.41 8.29
N GLY A 110 4.45 -1.05 7.17
CA GLY A 110 3.03 -1.31 6.89
C GLY A 110 2.70 -2.80 6.93
N ALA A 111 3.55 -3.63 6.32
CA ALA A 111 3.41 -5.09 6.35
C ALA A 111 3.46 -5.66 7.77
N ARG A 112 4.46 -5.26 8.58
CA ARG A 112 4.58 -5.69 9.99
C ARG A 112 3.36 -5.27 10.81
N PHE A 113 2.90 -4.03 10.63
CA PHE A 113 1.73 -3.53 11.32
C PHE A 113 0.47 -4.31 10.94
N TYR A 114 0.24 -4.54 9.64
CA TYR A 114 -0.93 -5.25 9.12
C TYR A 114 -1.01 -6.68 9.66
N VAL A 115 0.06 -7.46 9.53
CA VAL A 115 0.06 -8.88 9.97
C VAL A 115 -0.04 -9.05 11.49
N SER A 116 0.28 -8.02 12.28
CA SER A 116 0.13 -8.05 13.74
C SER A 116 -1.31 -8.24 14.22
N LEU A 117 -2.28 -8.10 13.31
CA LEU A 117 -3.72 -8.16 13.59
C LEU A 117 -4.36 -9.50 13.24
N PHE A 118 -3.61 -10.39 12.59
CA PHE A 118 -4.14 -11.65 12.09
C PHE A 118 -3.55 -12.86 12.83
N PRO A 119 -4.28 -13.98 12.88
CA PRO A 119 -3.76 -15.24 13.41
C PRO A 119 -2.51 -15.70 12.65
N GLU A 120 -1.61 -16.43 13.33
CA GLU A 120 -0.33 -16.89 12.77
C GLU A 120 -0.49 -17.63 11.43
N ALA A 121 -1.52 -18.49 11.32
CA ALA A 121 -1.83 -19.28 10.13
C ALA A 121 -2.20 -18.45 8.88
N GLU A 122 -2.51 -17.15 9.04
CA GLU A 122 -2.84 -16.25 7.94
C GLU A 122 -1.72 -15.25 7.63
N LYS A 123 -0.74 -15.07 8.53
CA LYS A 123 0.19 -13.95 8.48
C LYS A 123 0.96 -13.87 7.18
N GLU A 124 1.50 -14.98 6.69
CA GLU A 124 2.33 -14.95 5.48
C GLU A 124 1.50 -14.62 4.23
N ARG A 125 0.32 -15.23 4.08
CA ARG A 125 -0.60 -14.88 2.97
C ARG A 125 -1.03 -13.41 3.04
N ARG A 126 -1.37 -12.89 4.22
CA ARG A 126 -1.72 -11.48 4.43
C ARG A 126 -0.54 -10.55 4.12
N ARG A 127 0.68 -10.94 4.52
CA ARG A 127 1.91 -10.21 4.23
C ARG A 127 2.13 -10.09 2.73
N LEU A 128 2.13 -11.22 2.02
CA LEU A 128 2.36 -11.27 0.58
C LEU A 128 1.28 -10.50 -0.20
N GLN A 129 0.02 -10.59 0.23
CA GLN A 129 -1.06 -9.80 -0.35
C GLN A 129 -0.79 -8.29 -0.22
N LEU A 130 -0.47 -7.80 0.98
CA LEU A 130 -0.18 -6.39 1.20
C LEU A 130 1.01 -5.94 0.35
N LEU A 131 2.11 -6.71 0.36
CA LEU A 131 3.31 -6.40 -0.43
C LEU A 131 2.98 -6.33 -1.93
N GLY A 132 2.20 -7.29 -2.45
CA GLY A 132 1.77 -7.27 -3.84
C GLY A 132 0.90 -6.07 -4.18
N ASP A 133 -0.02 -5.67 -3.31
CA ASP A 133 -0.94 -4.57 -3.58
C ASP A 133 -0.23 -3.21 -3.54
N VAL A 134 0.62 -2.97 -2.54
CA VAL A 134 1.36 -1.70 -2.44
C VAL A 134 2.44 -1.61 -3.52
N THR A 135 3.10 -2.72 -3.89
CA THR A 135 4.04 -2.74 -5.03
C THR A 135 3.32 -2.44 -6.33
N ALA A 136 2.15 -3.04 -6.59
CA ALA A 136 1.34 -2.71 -7.76
C ALA A 136 0.94 -1.23 -7.77
N ALA A 137 0.51 -0.68 -6.63
CA ALA A 137 0.19 0.75 -6.54
C ALA A 137 1.40 1.65 -6.85
N ARG A 138 2.60 1.31 -6.36
CA ARG A 138 3.84 2.06 -6.66
C ARG A 138 4.22 1.97 -8.13
N ILE A 139 3.98 0.82 -8.78
CA ILE A 139 4.19 0.68 -10.23
C ILE A 139 3.27 1.61 -11.01
N GLU A 140 2.08 1.94 -10.53
CA GLU A 140 1.18 2.88 -11.22
C GLU A 140 1.53 4.36 -10.98
N VAL A 141 2.40 4.69 -10.01
CA VAL A 141 2.79 6.08 -9.72
C VAL A 141 3.50 6.70 -10.93
N PRO A 142 3.02 7.83 -11.48
CA PRO A 142 3.66 8.50 -12.61
C PRO A 142 5.12 8.89 -12.30
N PRO A 143 6.07 8.80 -13.26
CA PRO A 143 7.50 9.08 -13.02
C PRO A 143 7.79 10.39 -12.29
N GLU A 144 7.05 11.45 -12.61
CA GLU A 144 7.18 12.78 -12.00
C GLU A 144 6.83 12.84 -10.50
N GLN A 145 6.19 11.81 -9.96
CA GLN A 145 5.83 11.69 -8.54
C GLN A 145 6.73 10.73 -7.77
N TRP A 146 7.81 10.21 -8.38
CA TRP A 146 8.69 9.26 -7.71
C TRP A 146 9.59 9.87 -6.64
N GLU A 147 9.73 11.20 -6.63
CA GLU A 147 10.49 11.98 -5.65
C GLU A 147 9.68 12.29 -4.37
N LEU A 148 8.37 12.03 -4.39
CA LEU A 148 7.43 12.30 -3.30
C LEU A 148 7.28 11.12 -2.33
#